data_AF-A0A1W9QYH2-F1
#
_entry.id   AF-A0A1W9QYH2-F1
#
_cell.length_a   1.000
_cell.length_b   1.000
_cell.length_c   1.000
_cell.angle_alpha   90.00
_cell.angle_beta   90.00
_cell.angle_gamma   90.00
#
_symmetry.space_group_name_H-M   'P 1'
#
loop_
_entity.id
_entity.type
_entity.pdbx_description
1 polymer ?
#
loop_
_entity_poly.entity_id
_entity_poly.type
_entity_poly.pdbx_seq_one_letter_code
_entity_poly.pdbx_strand_id
1 'polypeptide(L)'
;MLTIVALFIAGCADKTPVVTKAPVKETNTTKVPVPQRVHKKVELKEVQDGNYSSEYMYPEDKVKKEKVVKVAEAETMATATTTGNAMSKEECISMIGQDKFDKYTQMFGNEASSIKRCAMLKTMQ
;
A
#
# COMPACT_ATOMS: atom_id res chain seq x y z
N MET A 1 56.35 -18.82 -41.56
CA MET A 1 57.69 -19.06 -40.98
C MET A 1 58.11 -17.82 -40.22
N LEU A 2 58.80 -18.01 -39.09
CA LEU A 2 59.41 -17.00 -38.20
C LEU A 2 58.41 -16.11 -37.42
N THR A 3 58.52 -15.88 -36.10
CA THR A 3 59.48 -16.33 -35.08
C THR A 3 58.95 -15.90 -33.70
N ILE A 4 58.92 -16.87 -32.77
CA ILE A 4 59.43 -16.80 -31.40
C ILE A 4 58.93 -15.65 -30.51
N VAL A 5 57.92 -15.99 -29.71
CA VAL A 5 57.62 -15.39 -28.41
C VAL A 5 58.67 -15.92 -27.41
N ALA A 6 59.54 -15.06 -26.89
CA ALA A 6 60.48 -15.40 -25.82
C ALA A 6 60.47 -14.36 -24.70
N LEU A 7 59.89 -14.81 -23.58
CA LEU A 7 60.27 -14.59 -22.18
C LEU A 7 61.18 -13.39 -21.85
N PHE A 8 60.60 -12.38 -21.22
CA PHE A 8 61.26 -11.60 -20.17
C PHE A 8 60.45 -11.72 -18.87
N ILE A 9 60.70 -12.81 -18.13
CA ILE A 9 60.33 -12.93 -16.72
C ILE A 9 61.30 -12.05 -15.95
N ALA A 10 60.97 -10.77 -15.79
CA ALA A 10 61.61 -9.91 -14.81
C ALA A 10 61.06 -10.31 -13.43
N GLY A 11 61.90 -11.00 -12.65
CA GLY A 11 61.56 -11.44 -11.31
C GLY A 11 61.17 -10.27 -10.41
N CYS A 12 59.93 -10.28 -9.94
CA CYS A 12 59.55 -9.53 -8.74
C CYS A 12 60.12 -10.29 -7.54
N ALA A 13 61.26 -9.82 -7.03
CA ALA A 13 61.74 -10.24 -5.73
C ALA A 13 60.82 -9.63 -4.67
N ASP A 14 59.88 -10.43 -4.16
CA ASP A 14 59.04 -10.06 -3.02
C ASP A 14 59.90 -9.96 -1.75
N LYS A 15 60.52 -8.79 -1.54
CA LYS A 15 60.96 -8.39 -0.20
C LYS A 15 59.76 -7.86 0.55
N THR A 16 59.04 -8.75 1.23
CA THR A 16 58.04 -8.34 2.20
C THR A 16 58.74 -7.74 3.43
N PRO A 17 58.43 -6.51 3.84
CA PRO A 17 58.92 -5.99 5.11
C PRO A 17 58.19 -6.71 6.25
N VAL A 18 58.94 -7.33 7.15
CA VAL A 18 58.40 -7.88 8.40
C VAL A 18 57.91 -6.71 9.25
N VAL A 19 56.59 -6.50 9.27
CA VAL A 19 55.92 -5.54 10.15
C VAL A 19 55.97 -6.08 11.58
N THR A 20 56.89 -5.57 12.38
CA THR A 20 56.88 -5.75 13.83
C THR A 20 55.71 -4.94 14.39
N LYS A 21 54.63 -5.61 14.78
CA LYS A 21 53.51 -4.95 15.47
C LYS A 21 53.95 -4.59 16.89
N ALA A 22 53.96 -3.31 17.20
CA ALA A 22 54.09 -2.85 18.58
C ALA A 22 52.87 -3.35 19.40
N PRO A 23 53.04 -3.70 20.69
CA PRO A 23 51.92 -4.13 21.52
C PRO A 23 50.96 -2.96 21.71
N VAL A 24 49.72 -3.15 21.28
CA VAL A 24 48.62 -2.21 21.54
C VAL A 24 48.37 -2.21 23.04
N LYS A 25 48.61 -1.07 23.69
CA LYS A 25 48.17 -0.87 25.08
C LYS A 25 46.64 -0.85 25.08
N GLU A 26 46.05 -1.90 25.65
CA GLU A 26 44.63 -1.91 25.98
C GLU A 26 44.32 -0.76 26.93
N THR A 27 43.62 0.24 26.43
CA THR A 27 43.04 1.29 27.25
C THR A 27 41.76 0.71 27.83
N ASN A 28 41.81 0.32 29.11
CA ASN A 28 40.64 -0.13 29.88
C ASN A 28 39.59 0.99 29.88
N THR A 29 38.63 0.89 28.96
CA THR A 29 37.51 1.82 28.90
C THR A 29 36.55 1.44 30.01
N THR A 30 36.68 2.11 31.16
CA THR A 30 35.75 1.94 32.28
C THR A 30 34.38 2.43 31.81
N LYS A 31 33.47 1.50 31.52
CA LYS A 31 32.10 1.81 31.11
C LYS A 31 31.36 2.39 32.31
N VAL A 32 31.08 3.69 32.26
CA VAL A 32 30.23 4.35 33.25
C VAL A 32 28.81 3.79 33.10
N PRO A 33 28.19 3.24 34.17
CA PRO A 33 26.84 2.72 34.08
C PRO A 33 25.85 3.87 33.85
N VAL A 34 25.12 3.81 32.74
CA VAL A 34 24.04 4.74 32.43
C VAL A 34 22.91 4.49 33.44
N PRO A 35 22.39 5.52 34.13
CA PRO A 35 21.28 5.34 35.06
C PRO A 35 20.06 4.83 34.31
N GLN A 36 19.51 3.71 34.78
CA GLN A 36 18.32 3.10 34.18
C GLN A 36 17.12 4.04 34.39
N ARG A 37 16.45 4.42 33.29
CA ARG A 37 15.23 5.24 33.38
C ARG A 37 14.12 4.42 34.02
N VAL A 38 13.62 4.90 35.16
CA VAL A 38 12.49 4.28 35.84
C VAL A 38 11.22 4.54 35.02
N HIS A 39 10.69 3.49 34.38
CA HIS A 39 9.40 3.56 33.69
C HIS A 39 8.28 3.67 34.73
N LYS A 40 7.65 4.84 34.81
CA LYS A 40 6.45 5.01 35.63
C LYS A 40 5.31 4.21 35.01
N LYS A 41 4.65 3.38 35.81
CA LYS A 41 3.39 2.73 35.43
C LYS A 41 2.30 3.81 35.45
N VAL A 42 1.94 4.33 34.28
CA VAL A 42 0.82 5.26 34.12
C VAL A 42 -0.33 4.46 33.57
N GLU A 43 -1.43 4.41 34.32
CA GLU A 43 -2.67 3.81 33.83
C GLU A 43 -3.27 4.72 32.75
N LEU A 44 -3.70 4.11 31.63
CA LEU A 44 -4.36 4.87 30.59
C LEU A 44 -5.70 5.37 31.12
N LYS A 45 -5.89 6.69 31.08
CA LYS A 45 -7.19 7.30 31.33
C LYS A 45 -8.01 7.26 30.05
N GLU A 46 -9.27 6.88 30.17
CA GLU A 46 -10.21 6.96 29.05
C GLU A 46 -10.46 8.43 28.68
N VAL A 47 -10.28 8.74 27.40
CA VAL A 47 -10.59 10.05 26.83
C VAL A 47 -12.06 10.04 26.48
N GLN A 48 -12.84 10.97 27.02
CA GLN A 48 -14.25 11.12 26.64
C GLN A 48 -14.38 11.99 25.39
N ASP A 49 -14.65 11.34 24.26
CA ASP A 49 -14.96 12.01 23.00
C ASP A 49 -16.45 12.38 22.95
N GLY A 50 -16.86 13.25 23.87
CA GLY A 50 -18.24 13.76 23.96
C GLY A 50 -18.58 14.89 22.98
N ASN A 51 -17.63 15.31 22.14
CA ASN A 51 -17.82 16.40 21.16
C ASN A 51 -18.48 15.91 19.85
N TYR A 52 -19.38 14.92 19.94
CA TYR A 52 -20.15 14.44 18.81
C TYR A 52 -21.60 14.92 18.94
N SER A 53 -22.07 15.65 17.93
CA SER A 53 -23.48 15.95 17.74
C SER A 53 -23.91 15.47 16.36
N SER A 54 -24.88 14.56 16.33
CA SER A 54 -25.45 14.03 15.08
C SER A 54 -26.11 15.16 14.25
N GLU A 55 -26.73 16.12 14.93
CA GLU A 55 -27.36 17.30 14.30
C GLU A 55 -26.32 18.22 13.65
N TYR A 56 -25.12 18.33 14.22
CA TYR A 56 -24.02 19.07 13.60
C TYR A 56 -23.43 18.33 12.38
N MET A 57 -23.34 17.00 12.44
CA MET A 57 -22.84 16.21 11.31
C MET A 57 -23.84 16.09 10.16
N TYR A 58 -25.13 16.09 10.46
CA TYR A 58 -26.20 15.91 9.49
C TYR A 58 -27.33 16.91 9.75
N PRO A 59 -27.13 18.20 9.39
CA PRO A 59 -28.19 19.19 9.50
C PRO A 59 -29.36 18.83 8.59
N GLU A 60 -30.58 18.97 9.10
CA GLU A 60 -31.77 18.68 8.31
C GLU A 60 -32.11 19.84 7.36
N ASP A 61 -32.16 19.54 6.07
CA ASP A 61 -32.65 20.49 5.07
C ASP A 61 -34.17 20.69 5.19
N LYS A 62 -34.64 21.92 4.98
CA LYS A 62 -36.06 22.32 5.12
C LYS A 62 -36.99 21.78 4.02
N VAL A 63 -36.60 20.72 3.32
CA VAL A 63 -37.41 20.12 2.25
C VAL A 63 -38.37 19.12 2.90
N LYS A 64 -39.66 19.17 2.51
CA LYS A 64 -40.72 18.33 3.07
C LYS A 64 -40.29 16.86 3.05
N LYS A 65 -40.08 16.27 4.23
CA LYS A 65 -39.76 14.86 4.41
C LYS A 65 -40.93 14.03 3.87
N GLU A 66 -40.75 13.40 2.71
CA GLU A 66 -41.65 12.33 2.29
C GLU A 66 -41.62 11.22 3.34
N LYS A 67 -42.80 10.67 3.67
CA LYS A 67 -42.96 9.64 4.71
C LYS A 67 -42.01 8.48 4.43
N VAL A 68 -41.00 8.35 5.28
CA VAL A 68 -40.14 7.16 5.34
C VAL A 68 -41.04 6.00 5.78
N VAL A 69 -41.35 5.11 4.84
CA VAL A 69 -41.89 3.79 5.13
C VAL A 69 -40.87 3.12 6.05
N LYS A 70 -41.30 2.72 7.25
CA LYS A 70 -40.50 1.94 8.19
C LYS A 70 -40.11 0.62 7.51
N VAL A 71 -38.92 0.57 6.92
CA VAL A 71 -38.29 -0.71 6.57
C VAL A 71 -37.63 -1.19 7.86
N ALA A 72 -38.31 -2.12 8.51
CA ALA A 72 -37.76 -2.88 9.59
C ALA A 72 -36.49 -3.58 9.12
N GLU A 73 -35.49 -3.49 9.99
CA GLU A 73 -34.34 -4.36 10.13
C GLU A 73 -34.62 -5.82 9.73
N ALA A 74 -33.63 -6.43 9.06
CA ALA A 74 -33.58 -7.80 8.53
C ALA A 74 -33.97 -7.96 7.05
N GLU A 75 -33.03 -7.66 6.16
CA GLU A 75 -32.60 -8.57 5.08
C GLU A 75 -31.30 -8.04 4.46
N THR A 76 -30.19 -8.53 5.00
CA THR A 76 -28.98 -8.73 4.21
C THR A 76 -29.35 -9.55 2.97
N MET A 77 -29.02 -9.03 1.80
CA MET A 77 -29.12 -9.60 0.45
C MET A 77 -30.31 -9.14 -0.40
N ALA A 78 -29.98 -8.84 -1.66
CA ALA A 78 -30.80 -8.23 -2.70
C ALA A 78 -31.18 -6.77 -2.39
N THR A 79 -30.73 -5.77 -3.14
CA THR A 79 -31.29 -5.53 -4.47
C THR A 79 -30.44 -4.44 -5.14
N ALA A 80 -29.40 -4.85 -5.86
CA ALA A 80 -28.72 -4.00 -6.83
C ALA A 80 -29.59 -3.86 -8.09
N THR A 81 -30.80 -3.32 -7.93
CA THR A 81 -31.65 -2.90 -9.05
C THR A 81 -31.56 -1.39 -9.15
N THR A 82 -30.34 -0.92 -9.40
CA THR A 82 -30.17 0.37 -10.06
C THR A 82 -30.22 0.07 -11.55
N THR A 83 -31.42 0.21 -12.08
CA THR A 83 -31.76 0.40 -13.48
C THR A 83 -30.71 1.29 -14.14
N GLY A 84 -29.78 0.67 -14.86
CA GLY A 84 -28.72 1.38 -15.56
C GLY A 84 -28.14 0.43 -16.59
N ASN A 85 -28.69 0.49 -17.81
CA ASN A 85 -28.23 -0.18 -19.03
C ASN A 85 -27.28 -1.34 -18.76
N ALA A 86 -27.83 -2.54 -18.61
CA ALA A 86 -27.04 -3.76 -18.65
C ALA A 86 -26.46 -3.91 -20.06
N MET A 87 -25.36 -3.20 -20.33
CA MET A 87 -24.58 -3.38 -21.54
C MET A 87 -24.03 -4.80 -21.55
N SER A 88 -24.02 -5.42 -22.72
CA SER A 88 -23.44 -6.74 -22.85
C SER A 88 -21.91 -6.65 -22.74
N LYS A 89 -21.28 -7.76 -22.37
CA LYS A 89 -19.82 -7.86 -22.28
C LYS A 89 -19.15 -7.50 -23.61
N GLU A 90 -19.75 -7.95 -24.71
CA GLU A 90 -19.29 -7.71 -26.07
C GLU A 90 -19.31 -6.22 -26.39
N GLU A 91 -20.37 -5.51 -26.00
CA GLU A 91 -20.52 -4.07 -26.24
C GLU A 91 -19.45 -3.25 -25.48
N CYS A 92 -19.15 -3.65 -24.24
CA CYS A 92 -18.11 -3.06 -23.41
C CYS A 92 -16.69 -3.33 -23.96
N ILE A 93 -16.43 -4.54 -24.47
CA ILE A 93 -15.17 -4.90 -25.13
C ILE A 93 -15.02 -4.15 -26.46
N SER A 94 -16.08 -3.99 -27.26
CA SER A 94 -16.01 -3.21 -28.49
C SER A 94 -15.71 -1.73 -28.25
N MET A 95 -16.15 -1.18 -27.12
CA MET A 95 -15.90 0.22 -26.77
C MET A 95 -14.48 0.49 -26.26
N ILE A 96 -13.97 -0.38 -25.38
CA ILE A 96 -12.74 -0.10 -24.63
C ILE A 96 -11.58 -1.02 -25.08
N GLY A 97 -11.89 -2.15 -25.70
CA GLY A 97 -10.95 -3.20 -26.08
C GLY A 97 -10.83 -4.30 -25.02
N GLN A 98 -10.43 -5.50 -25.46
CA GLN A 98 -10.31 -6.68 -24.61
C GLN A 98 -9.29 -6.48 -23.48
N ASP A 99 -8.13 -5.89 -23.78
CA ASP A 99 -7.05 -5.66 -22.80
C ASP A 99 -7.49 -4.79 -21.61
N LYS A 100 -8.30 -3.76 -21.89
CA LYS A 100 -8.81 -2.84 -20.86
C LYS A 100 -9.97 -3.45 -20.11
N PHE A 101 -10.82 -4.23 -20.77
CA PHE A 101 -11.86 -5.02 -20.10
C PHE A 101 -11.25 -6.00 -19.10
N ASP A 102 -10.22 -6.74 -19.52
CA ASP A 102 -9.52 -7.71 -18.67
C ASP A 102 -8.83 -7.02 -17.49
N LYS A 103 -8.23 -5.85 -17.71
CA LYS A 103 -7.65 -5.05 -16.63
C LYS A 103 -8.70 -4.58 -15.62
N TYR A 104 -9.89 -4.17 -16.07
CA TYR A 104 -10.98 -3.83 -15.16
C TYR A 104 -11.52 -5.05 -14.42
N THR A 105 -11.65 -6.18 -15.09
CA THR A 105 -12.06 -7.43 -14.46
C THR A 105 -11.04 -7.89 -13.42
N GLN A 106 -9.73 -7.70 -13.66
CA GLN A 106 -8.68 -7.97 -12.67
C GLN A 106 -8.73 -7.01 -11.47
N MET A 107 -9.00 -5.73 -11.70
CA MET A 107 -9.08 -4.73 -10.62
C MET A 107 -10.33 -4.87 -9.75
N PHE A 108 -11.46 -5.25 -10.34
CA PHE A 108 -12.74 -5.35 -9.63
C PHE A 108 -13.12 -6.79 -9.26
N GLY A 109 -12.38 -7.79 -9.74
CA GLY A 109 -12.57 -9.21 -9.44
C GLY A 109 -13.87 -9.81 -9.99
N ASN A 110 -14.66 -9.06 -10.74
CA ASN A 110 -15.95 -9.49 -11.27
C ASN A 110 -16.25 -8.82 -12.62
N GLU A 111 -16.76 -9.60 -13.57
CA GLU A 111 -17.15 -9.12 -14.91
C GLU A 111 -18.32 -8.13 -14.84
N ALA A 112 -19.23 -8.29 -13.87
CA ALA A 112 -20.36 -7.38 -13.72
C ALA A 112 -19.91 -5.95 -13.35
N SER A 113 -18.80 -5.82 -12.61
CA SER A 113 -18.23 -4.52 -12.23
C SER A 113 -17.48 -3.83 -13.37
N SER A 114 -16.79 -4.58 -14.23
CA SER A 114 -16.16 -4.00 -15.43
C SER A 114 -17.21 -3.52 -16.42
N ILE A 115 -18.33 -4.23 -16.58
CA ILE A 115 -19.48 -3.78 -17.36
C ILE A 115 -20.08 -2.47 -16.80
N LYS A 116 -20.22 -2.34 -15.48
CA LYS A 116 -20.67 -1.08 -14.85
C LYS A 116 -19.72 0.09 -15.13
N ARG A 117 -18.41 -0.16 -15.11
CA ARG A 117 -17.40 0.86 -15.47
C ARG A 117 -17.52 1.28 -16.94
N CYS A 118 -17.75 0.32 -17.84
CA CYS A 118 -18.03 0.59 -19.25
C CYS A 118 -19.30 1.42 -19.45
N ALA A 119 -20.38 1.08 -18.75
CA ALA A 119 -21.64 1.83 -18.80
C ALA A 119 -21.44 3.28 -18.35
N MET A 120 -20.64 3.50 -17.29
CA MET A 120 -20.28 4.85 -16.85
C MET A 120 -19.44 5.60 -17.90
N LEU A 121 -18.45 4.95 -18.51
CA LEU A 121 -17.63 5.56 -19.56
C LEU A 121 -18.43 5.91 -20.81
N LYS A 122 -19.45 5.13 -21.15
CA LYS A 122 -20.39 5.43 -22.25
C LYS A 122 -21.18 6.71 -22.03
N THR A 123 -21.47 7.07 -20.77
CA THR A 123 -22.16 8.33 -20.46
C THR A 123 -21.25 9.56 -20.45
N MET A 124 -19.92 9.37 -20.55
CA MET A 124 -18.92 10.45 -20.55
C MET A 124 -18.30 10.71 -21.93
N GLN A 125 -18.57 9.84 -22.92
CA GLN A 125 -18.22 10.04 -24.33
C GLN A 125 -19.36 10.73 -25.07
#